data_AF-A0A4R8DE78-F1
#
_entry.id   AF-A0A4R8DE78-F1
#
_cell.length_a   1.000
_cell.length_b   1.000
_cell.length_c   1.000
_cell.angle_alpha   90.00
_cell.angle_beta   90.00
_cell.angle_gamma   90.00
#
_symmetry.space_group_name_H-M   'P 1'
#
loop_
_entity.id
_entity.type
_entity.pdbx_description
1 polymer ?
#
loop_
_entity_poly.entity_id
_entity_poly.type
_entity_poly.pdbx_seq_one_letter_code
_entity_poly.pdbx_strand_id
1 'polypeptide(L)'
;MKFDRRVDILLNVILPLSLGLFIYWSAQRISIPAVLKNYLPDGCWAYAFISSILIIWDRKVNIRWITPVFLLSACFELLQYRHLIPGTGDVKDVAVYFLFFSIALILNQIFRTLSH
;
A
#
# COMPACT_ATOMS: atom_id res chain seq x y z
N MET A 1 -23.07 -1.98 3.72
CA MET A 1 -23.03 -3.11 2.77
C MET A 1 -21.96 -4.09 3.24
N LYS A 2 -22.32 -5.26 3.79
CA LYS A 2 -21.33 -6.33 4.03
C LYS A 2 -20.95 -6.88 2.67
N PHE A 3 -19.84 -6.42 2.11
CA PHE A 3 -19.28 -7.06 0.94
C PHE A 3 -18.91 -8.49 1.30
N ASP A 4 -19.18 -9.44 0.39
CA ASP A 4 -18.63 -10.78 0.49
C ASP A 4 -17.10 -10.64 0.62
N ARG A 5 -16.49 -11.41 1.54
CA ARG A 5 -15.04 -11.42 1.76
C ARG A 5 -14.26 -11.57 0.46
N ARG A 6 -14.81 -12.27 -0.53
CA ARG A 6 -14.23 -12.40 -1.88
C ARG A 6 -14.16 -11.06 -2.62
N VAL A 7 -15.25 -10.29 -2.57
CA VAL A 7 -15.33 -8.96 -3.19
C VAL A 7 -14.40 -7.99 -2.49
N ASP A 8 -14.29 -8.08 -1.16
CA ASP A 8 -13.36 -7.26 -0.38
C ASP A 8 -11.89 -7.48 -0.77
N ILE A 9 -11.48 -8.74 -0.89
CA ILE A 9 -10.14 -9.10 -1.34
C ILE A 9 -9.92 -8.63 -2.78
N LEU A 10 -10.90 -8.82 -3.66
CA LEU A 10 -10.78 -8.43 -5.05
C LEU A 10 -10.58 -6.91 -5.19
N LEU A 11 -11.39 -6.11 -4.48
CA LEU A 11 -11.36 -4.65 -4.59
C LEU A 11 -10.18 -4.00 -3.86
N ASN A 12 -9.83 -4.48 -2.67
CA ASN A 12 -8.85 -3.81 -1.81
C ASN A 12 -7.44 -4.42 -1.88
N VAL A 13 -7.30 -5.60 -2.51
CA VAL A 13 -6.01 -6.30 -2.61
C VAL A 13 -5.66 -6.57 -4.07
N ILE A 14 -6.48 -7.34 -4.78
CA ILE A 14 -6.16 -7.78 -6.16
C ILE A 14 -6.15 -6.59 -7.12
N LEU A 15 -7.17 -5.73 -7.07
CA LEU A 15 -7.30 -4.59 -7.97
C LEU A 15 -6.12 -3.61 -7.85
N PRO A 16 -5.73 -3.13 -6.64
CA PRO A 16 -4.56 -2.26 -6.50
C PRO A 16 -3.25 -2.91 -6.95
N LEU A 17 -3.04 -4.20 -6.64
CA LEU A 17 -1.85 -4.94 -7.10
C LEU A 17 -1.81 -5.00 -8.64
N SER A 18 -2.93 -5.35 -9.26
CA SER A 18 -3.04 -5.41 -10.73
C SER A 18 -2.84 -4.05 -11.39
N LEU A 19 -3.30 -2.98 -10.75
CA LEU A 19 -3.13 -1.61 -11.23
C LEU A 19 -1.66 -1.18 -11.17
N GLY A 20 -0.96 -1.48 -10.07
CA GLY A 20 0.49 -1.25 -9.98
C GLY A 20 1.28 -2.01 -11.05
N LEU A 21 0.95 -3.29 -11.27
CA LEU A 21 1.55 -4.10 -12.34
C LEU A 21 1.27 -3.51 -13.72
N PHE A 22 0.03 -3.08 -13.97
CA PHE A 22 -0.36 -2.48 -15.24
C PHE A 22 0.39 -1.16 -15.52
N ILE A 23 0.61 -0.33 -14.49
CA ILE A 23 1.42 0.90 -14.61
C ILE A 23 2.85 0.55 -15.02
N TYR A 24 3.49 -0.43 -14.37
CA TYR A 24 4.84 -0.84 -14.74
C TYR A 24 4.91 -1.39 -16.17
N TRP A 25 3.97 -2.25 -16.54
CA TRP A 25 3.89 -2.79 -17.90
C TRP A 25 3.69 -1.68 -18.95
N SER A 26 2.83 -0.70 -18.65
CA SER A 26 2.57 0.44 -19.54
C SER A 26 3.78 1.37 -19.64
N ALA A 27 4.50 1.58 -18.53
CA ALA A 27 5.71 2.42 -18.49
C ALA A 27 6.88 1.85 -19.30
N GLN A 28 6.85 0.56 -19.67
CA GLN A 28 7.81 -0.04 -20.59
C GLN A 28 7.47 0.24 -22.07
N ARG A 29 6.22 0.57 -22.38
CA ARG A 29 5.72 0.75 -23.75
C ARG A 29 5.47 2.21 -24.11
N ILE A 30 5.16 3.03 -23.12
CA ILE A 30 4.76 4.43 -23.27
C ILE A 30 5.55 5.27 -22.27
N SER A 31 5.90 6.49 -22.66
CA SER A 31 6.50 7.46 -21.75
C SER A 31 5.47 7.95 -20.73
N ILE A 32 5.52 7.38 -19.53
CA ILE A 32 4.72 7.80 -18.38
C ILE A 32 5.56 8.73 -17.50
N PRO A 33 4.97 9.79 -16.91
CA PRO A 33 5.67 10.65 -15.95
C PRO A 33 6.38 9.85 -14.86
N ALA A 34 7.63 10.22 -14.55
CA ALA A 34 8.47 9.50 -13.59
C ALA A 34 7.82 9.36 -12.21
N VAL A 35 7.06 10.37 -11.77
CA VAL A 35 6.32 10.34 -10.51
C VAL A 35 5.29 9.20 -10.49
N LEU A 36 4.52 9.05 -11.57
CA LEU A 36 3.51 7.98 -11.67
C LEU A 36 4.14 6.61 -11.79
N LYS A 37 5.28 6.48 -12.48
CA LYS A 37 5.98 5.19 -12.60
C LYS A 37 6.64 4.75 -11.28
N ASN A 38 7.23 5.70 -10.54
CA ASN A 38 8.08 5.36 -9.41
C ASN A 38 7.29 5.23 -8.10
N TYR A 39 6.27 6.08 -7.88
CA TYR A 39 5.59 6.14 -6.58
C TYR A 39 4.21 5.48 -6.56
N LEU A 40 3.48 5.51 -7.68
CA LEU A 40 2.10 5.05 -7.71
C LEU A 40 1.96 3.52 -7.55
N PRO A 41 2.77 2.67 -8.21
CA PRO A 41 2.73 1.22 -8.00
C PRO A 41 3.03 0.83 -6.56
N ASP A 42 4.08 1.43 -5.98
CA ASP A 42 4.52 1.21 -4.60
C ASP A 42 3.41 1.59 -3.61
N GLY A 43 2.77 2.75 -3.81
CA GLY A 43 1.61 3.16 -3.02
C GLY A 43 0.43 2.18 -3.14
N CYS A 44 0.11 1.71 -4.35
CA CYS A 44 -0.93 0.71 -4.55
C CYS A 44 -0.64 -0.61 -3.83
N TRP A 45 0.61 -1.05 -3.83
CA TRP A 45 1.04 -2.26 -3.13
C TRP A 45 1.02 -2.07 -1.61
N ALA A 46 1.46 -0.91 -1.13
CA ALA A 46 1.38 -0.50 0.28
C ALA A 46 -0.07 -0.54 0.79
N TYR A 47 -0.99 0.02 0.00
CA TYR A 47 -2.42 -0.02 0.28
C TYR A 47 -2.98 -1.45 0.32
N ALA A 48 -2.63 -2.28 -0.67
CA ALA A 48 -3.07 -3.68 -0.73
C ALA A 48 -2.59 -4.48 0.48
N PHE A 49 -1.36 -4.22 0.94
CA PHE A 49 -0.77 -4.90 2.07
C PHE A 49 -1.49 -4.58 3.39
N ILE A 50 -1.71 -3.30 3.70
CA ILE A 50 -2.47 -2.90 4.90
C ILE A 50 -3.92 -3.37 4.82
N SER A 51 -4.55 -3.28 3.64
CA SER A 51 -5.90 -3.79 3.45
C SER A 51 -5.99 -5.29 3.70
N SER A 52 -4.98 -6.07 3.29
CA SER A 52 -4.91 -7.51 3.55
C SER A 52 -4.85 -7.80 5.05
N ILE A 53 -4.00 -7.10 5.79
CA ILE A 53 -3.90 -7.22 7.26
C ILE A 53 -5.25 -6.88 7.89
N LEU A 54 -5.89 -5.78 7.49
CA LEU A 54 -7.18 -5.39 8.06
C LEU A 54 -8.26 -6.42 7.73
N ILE A 55 -8.34 -6.94 6.51
CA ILE A 55 -9.33 -7.96 6.12
C ILE A 55 -9.16 -9.26 6.93
N ILE A 56 -7.93 -9.71 7.19
CA ILE A 56 -7.69 -10.91 8.01
C ILE A 56 -8.20 -10.70 9.46
N TRP A 57 -8.10 -9.47 9.98
CA TRP A 57 -8.57 -9.08 11.31
C TRP A 57 -9.99 -8.48 11.32
N ASP A 58 -10.83 -8.82 10.34
CA ASP A 58 -12.22 -8.35 10.25
C ASP A 58 -12.36 -6.82 10.33
N ARG A 59 -11.46 -6.13 9.62
CA ARG A 59 -11.31 -4.67 9.54
C ARG A 59 -11.09 -3.99 10.89
N LYS A 60 -10.68 -4.73 11.93
CA LYS A 60 -10.25 -4.18 13.21
C LYS A 60 -8.79 -3.73 13.12
N VAL A 61 -8.54 -2.48 13.52
CA VAL A 61 -7.18 -1.92 13.60
C VAL A 61 -6.41 -2.69 14.67
N ASN A 62 -5.44 -3.49 14.24
CA ASN A 62 -4.53 -4.16 15.15
C ASN A 62 -3.18 -3.42 15.15
N ILE A 63 -2.99 -2.56 16.15
CA ILE A 63 -1.78 -1.72 16.30
C ILE A 63 -0.51 -2.59 16.33
N ARG A 64 -0.58 -3.80 16.91
CA ARG A 64 0.57 -4.71 16.98
C ARG A 64 1.07 -5.16 15.61
N TRP A 65 0.18 -5.21 14.61
CA TRP A 65 0.55 -5.53 13.23
C TRP A 65 0.82 -4.29 12.40
N ILE A 66 0.09 -3.21 12.61
CA ILE A 66 0.24 -1.99 11.80
C ILE A 66 1.53 -1.25 12.14
N THR A 67 1.87 -1.10 13.42
CA THR A 67 3.06 -0.36 13.85
C THR A 67 4.35 -0.93 13.26
N PRO A 68 4.61 -2.26 13.30
CA PRO A 68 5.77 -2.83 12.64
C PRO A 68 5.83 -2.54 11.14
N VAL A 69 4.71 -2.48 10.43
CA VAL A 69 4.71 -2.21 8.97
C VAL A 69 5.24 -0.80 8.67
N PHE A 70 4.75 0.20 9.40
CA PHE A 70 5.22 1.59 9.27
C PHE A 70 6.68 1.74 9.69
N LEU A 71 7.11 1.04 10.75
CA LEU A 71 8.51 1.07 11.19
C LEU A 71 9.43 0.38 10.18
N LEU A 72 9.02 -0.78 9.64
CA LEU A 72 9.80 -1.51 8.65
C LEU A 72 9.96 -0.68 7.38
N SER A 73 8.90 -0.05 6.86
CA SER A 73 9.01 0.80 5.67
C SER A 73 9.99 1.96 5.88
N ALA A 74 9.94 2.61 7.05
CA ALA A 74 10.90 3.67 7.39
C ALA A 74 12.33 3.15 7.59
N CYS A 75 12.50 1.97 8.19
CA CYS A 75 13.79 1.33 8.37
C CYS A 75 14.42 0.91 7.04
N PHE A 76 13.65 0.35 6.09
CA PHE A 76 14.16 -0.03 4.77
C PHE A 76 14.74 1.18 4.03
N GLU A 77 14.02 2.31 4.02
CA GLU A 77 14.49 3.55 3.41
C GLU A 77 15.73 4.11 4.12
N LEU A 78 15.78 4.05 5.46
CA LEU A 78 16.98 4.46 6.22
C LEU A 78 18.20 3.59 5.87
N LEU A 79 18.00 2.29 5.68
CA LEU A 79 19.07 1.37 5.29
C LEU A 79 19.54 1.61 3.85
N GLN A 80 18.63 1.97 2.94
CA GLN A 80 18.97 2.37 1.57
C GLN A 80 19.71 3.70 1.54
N TYR A 81 19.29 4.69 2.34
CA TYR A 81 19.99 5.97 2.51
C TYR A 81 21.43 5.78 3.04
N ARG A 82 21.64 4.79 3.91
CA ARG A 82 22.98 4.42 4.41
C ARG A 82 23.78 3.53 3.44
N HIS A 83 23.28 3.27 2.23
CA HIS A 83 23.87 2.39 1.22
C HIS A 83 24.13 0.95 1.72
N LEU A 84 23.44 0.52 2.79
CA LEU A 84 23.54 -0.85 3.31
C LEU A 84 22.74 -1.85 2.46
N ILE A 85 21.73 -1.35 1.75
CA ILE A 85 20.87 -2.08 0.84
C ILE A 85 20.83 -1.30 -0.49
N PRO A 86 20.82 -1.95 -1.66
CA PRO A 86 20.63 -1.26 -2.94
C PRO A 86 19.30 -0.50 -2.96
N GLY A 87 19.37 0.80 -3.25
CA GLY A 87 18.23 1.70 -3.32
C GLY A 87 18.67 3.16 -3.34
N THR A 88 17.72 4.05 -3.68
CA THR A 88 17.98 5.49 -3.79
C THR A 88 17.81 6.22 -2.46
N GLY A 89 17.08 5.63 -1.51
CA GLY A 89 16.85 6.24 -0.18
C GLY A 89 16.18 7.60 -0.29
N ASP A 90 15.02 7.71 -0.97
CA ASP A 90 14.32 8.98 -1.14
C ASP A 90 13.25 9.13 -0.04
N VAL A 91 13.31 10.23 0.71
CA VAL A 91 12.32 10.57 1.75
C VAL A 91 10.90 10.66 1.17
N LYS A 92 10.77 10.91 -0.13
CA LYS A 92 9.48 10.89 -0.84
C LYS A 92 8.85 9.49 -0.87
N ASP A 93 9.63 8.42 -0.94
CA ASP A 93 9.11 7.05 -0.92
C ASP A 93 8.45 6.75 0.43
N VAL A 94 9.09 7.13 1.54
CA VAL A 94 8.50 7.04 2.89
C VAL A 94 7.16 7.80 2.95
N ALA A 95 7.12 9.03 2.42
CA ALA A 95 5.91 9.84 2.43
C ALA A 95 4.76 9.17 1.64
N VAL A 96 5.06 8.55 0.50
CA VAL A 96 4.10 7.81 -0.31
C VAL A 96 3.61 6.56 0.41
N TYR A 97 4.50 5.75 0.99
CA TYR A 97 4.11 4.59 1.81
C TYR A 97 3.17 5.01 2.95
N PHE A 98 3.54 6.03 3.71
CA PHE A 98 2.74 6.51 4.84
C PHE A 98 1.38 7.05 4.39
N LEU A 99 1.32 7.76 3.26
CA LEU A 99 0.07 8.25 2.69
C LEU A 99 -0.86 7.09 2.33
N PHE A 100 -0.36 6.11 1.58
CA PHE A 100 -1.18 4.98 1.13
C PHE A 100 -1.57 4.02 2.26
N PHE A 101 -0.71 3.83 3.26
CA PHE A 101 -1.08 3.12 4.48
C PHE A 101 -2.21 3.84 5.24
N SER A 102 -2.14 5.17 5.33
CA SER A 102 -3.18 5.98 5.98
C SER A 102 -4.51 5.91 5.22
N ILE A 103 -4.47 6.00 3.87
CA ILE A 103 -5.63 5.83 3.01
C ILE A 103 -6.25 4.44 3.21
N ALA A 104 -5.43 3.38 3.26
CA ALA A 104 -5.89 2.03 3.52
C ALA A 104 -6.60 1.92 4.87
N LEU A 105 -6.02 2.48 5.94
CA LEU A 105 -6.65 2.47 7.27
C LEU A 105 -8.00 3.17 7.26
N ILE A 106 -8.07 4.39 6.71
CA ILE A 106 -9.30 5.20 6.69
C ILE A 106 -10.39 4.49 5.88
N LEU A 107 -10.10 4.08 4.64
CA LEU A 107 -11.09 3.43 3.78
C LEU A 107 -11.59 2.11 4.39
N ASN A 108 -10.69 1.30 4.95
CA ASN A 108 -11.09 0.04 5.59
C ASN A 108 -11.94 0.27 6.85
N GLN A 109 -11.74 1.37 7.60
CA GLN A 109 -12.63 1.73 8.71
C GLN A 109 -13.99 2.20 8.21
N ILE A 110 -14.06 2.98 7.12
CA ILE A 110 -15.34 3.39 6.52
C ILE A 110 -16.17 2.17 6.11
N PHE A 111 -15.53 1.20 5.44
CA PHE A 111 -16.20 -0.06 5.06
C PHE A 111 -16.71 -0.85 6.26
N ARG A 112 -15.98 -0.83 7.39
CA ARG A 112 -16.44 -1.45 8.63
C ARG A 112 -17.68 -0.75 9.18
N THR A 113 -17.69 0.58 9.25
CA THR A 113 -18.85 1.35 9.76
C THR A 113 -20.09 1.13 8.91
N LEU A 114 -19.95 1.06 7.59
CA LEU A 114 -21.07 0.81 6.67
C LEU A 114 -21.64 -0.62 6.76
N SER A 115 -20.98 -1.54 7.47
CA SER A 115 -21.35 -2.95 7.58
C SER A 115 -22.13 -3.30 8.86
N HIS A 116 -22.26 -2.34 9.78
CA HIS A 116 -23.15 -2.34 10.94
C HIS A 116 -24.43 -1.59 10.61
#